data_AF-A0A2T6ZI64-F1
#
_entry.id   AF-A0A2T6ZI64-F1
#
_cell.length_a   1.000
_cell.length_b   1.000
_cell.length_c   1.000
_cell.angle_alpha   90.00
_cell.angle_beta   90.00
_cell.angle_gamma   90.00
#
_symmetry.space_group_name_H-M   'P 1'
#
loop_
_entity.id
_entity.type
_entity.pdbx_description
1 polymer ?
#
loop_
_entity_poly.entity_id
_entity_poly.type
_entity_poly.pdbx_seq_one_letter_code
_entity_poly.pdbx_strand_id
1 'polypeptide(L)'
;MPSTLYSLIEGRDLAPKRIDDPVAAGLTDWFGKYLVEHENSQYPITFRSLLEDTIPHKTWVPFAVGDGTYLKYNPENNDIPRDLRFVVVATPTSPSTTNPQGWPKDAIVADVNHVQSEAFKKNIPTLFIVGSTVFDSETIFLQIASWEPTSGNLNFYQRDIKFSEKSSEYPSWLYLGSSSDAFEPDTRGKGPFDGHVNGTLVMKELNTPWVHWNSMKFNFSQMLPPDSPLRTEPLLNPSNNLNSFDFLAGAERLELIVKKAADKWFTVRERKDFGPIGAPTPTITHVRDWIQHILDTTTINISAAGVNSEVVIADEGDFWTPQGMFYDSQSLEDVVQSLGTTGFDVYTHIGQRFV
;
A
#
# COMPACT_ATOMS: atom_id res chain seq x y z
N MET A 1 19.44 -17.29 -20.34
CA MET A 1 19.10 -16.22 -21.30
C MET A 1 19.36 -14.88 -20.62
N PRO A 2 19.74 -13.80 -21.34
CA PRO A 2 19.96 -12.51 -20.70
C PRO A 2 18.67 -12.04 -20.01
N SER A 3 18.79 -11.52 -18.79
CA SER A 3 17.64 -11.05 -18.01
C SER A 3 16.94 -9.89 -18.72
N THR A 4 15.61 -9.88 -18.71
CA THR A 4 14.79 -8.76 -19.17
C THR A 4 14.53 -7.75 -18.07
N LEU A 5 15.23 -7.82 -16.93
CA LEU A 5 15.06 -6.83 -15.87
C LEU A 5 15.95 -5.63 -16.13
N TYR A 6 15.37 -4.43 -16.03
CA TYR A 6 16.11 -3.18 -16.17
C TYR A 6 15.96 -2.34 -14.89
N SER A 7 16.99 -1.59 -14.53
CA SER A 7 16.92 -0.59 -13.47
C SER A 7 16.64 0.79 -14.06
N LEU A 8 15.78 1.55 -13.39
CA LEU A 8 15.62 2.98 -13.61
C LEU A 8 15.38 3.64 -12.25
N ILE A 9 16.47 3.94 -11.55
CA ILE A 9 16.39 4.62 -10.25
C ILE A 9 16.38 6.13 -10.51
N GLU A 10 15.22 6.76 -10.39
CA GLU A 10 15.07 8.18 -10.69
C GLU A 10 15.98 9.06 -9.83
N GLY A 11 16.66 10.01 -10.48
CA GLY A 11 17.66 10.86 -9.85
C GLY A 11 19.09 10.31 -9.91
N ARG A 12 19.25 9.00 -10.13
CA ARG A 12 20.55 8.33 -10.31
C ARG A 12 20.78 7.87 -11.75
N ASP A 13 19.74 7.32 -12.37
CA ASP A 13 19.78 6.82 -13.74
C ASP A 13 19.20 7.85 -14.73
N LEU A 14 19.88 8.03 -15.87
CA LEU A 14 19.41 8.90 -16.96
C LEU A 14 18.51 8.17 -17.96
N ALA A 15 18.59 6.84 -17.98
CA ALA A 15 17.82 5.96 -18.86
C ALA A 15 17.81 4.54 -18.26
N PRO A 16 16.83 3.68 -18.64
CA PRO A 16 16.79 2.30 -18.18
C PRO A 16 18.09 1.54 -18.52
N LYS A 17 18.68 0.87 -17.53
CA LYS A 17 19.89 0.05 -17.68
C LYS A 17 19.55 -1.42 -17.50
N ARG A 18 19.99 -2.28 -18.41
CA ARG A 18 19.77 -3.72 -18.28
C ARG A 18 20.56 -4.27 -17.07
N ILE A 19 19.91 -5.15 -16.30
CA ILE A 19 20.54 -5.86 -15.19
C ILE A 19 20.95 -7.25 -15.70
N ASP A 20 22.23 -7.40 -16.03
CA ASP A 20 22.76 -8.67 -16.59
C ASP A 20 22.86 -9.79 -15.53
N ASP A 21 23.24 -9.42 -14.31
CA ASP A 21 23.32 -10.31 -13.15
C ASP A 21 22.55 -9.70 -11.96
N PRO A 22 21.29 -10.09 -11.78
CA PRO A 22 20.42 -9.58 -10.73
C PRO A 22 20.89 -9.94 -9.32
N VAL A 23 21.58 -11.08 -9.15
CA VAL A 23 22.18 -11.46 -7.86
C VAL A 23 23.34 -10.53 -7.54
N ALA A 24 24.23 -10.29 -8.51
CA ALA A 24 25.31 -9.31 -8.35
C ALA A 24 24.78 -7.88 -8.14
N ALA A 25 23.60 -7.56 -8.69
CA ALA A 25 22.91 -6.29 -8.45
C ALA A 25 22.15 -6.23 -7.11
N GLY A 26 22.21 -7.29 -6.28
CA GLY A 26 21.58 -7.32 -4.96
C GLY A 26 20.07 -7.61 -4.97
N LEU A 27 19.50 -7.98 -6.11
CA LEU A 27 18.10 -8.34 -6.28
C LEU A 27 17.87 -9.81 -5.92
N THR A 28 18.00 -10.12 -4.63
CA THR A 28 17.79 -11.47 -4.11
C THR A 28 16.37 -11.72 -3.63
N ASP A 29 15.53 -10.68 -3.62
CA ASP A 29 14.15 -10.81 -3.18
C ASP A 29 13.36 -11.76 -4.09
N TRP A 30 12.21 -12.24 -3.60
CA TRP A 30 11.45 -13.27 -4.30
C TRP A 30 11.03 -12.85 -5.70
N PHE A 31 10.53 -11.62 -5.87
CA PHE A 31 10.05 -11.15 -7.17
C PHE A 31 11.19 -10.88 -8.14
N GLY A 32 12.28 -10.27 -7.66
CA GLY A 32 13.51 -10.12 -8.44
C GLY A 32 14.02 -11.45 -8.99
N LYS A 33 14.08 -12.50 -8.16
CA LYS A 33 14.44 -13.86 -8.60
C LYS A 33 13.45 -14.43 -9.63
N TYR A 34 12.15 -14.29 -9.36
CA TYR A 34 11.10 -14.77 -10.27
C TYR A 34 11.28 -14.19 -11.69
N LEU A 35 11.49 -12.87 -11.81
CA LEU A 35 11.66 -12.20 -13.11
C LEU A 35 12.84 -12.73 -13.91
N VAL A 36 13.85 -13.29 -13.25
CA VAL A 36 15.12 -13.71 -13.87
C VAL A 36 15.06 -15.18 -14.27
N GLU A 37 14.38 -15.99 -13.48
CA GLU A 37 14.29 -17.44 -13.65
C GLU A 37 13.23 -17.85 -14.68
N HIS A 38 12.24 -17.01 -14.97
CA HIS A 38 11.08 -17.38 -15.79
C HIS A 38 11.08 -16.69 -17.16
N GLU A 39 11.13 -17.48 -18.24
CA GLU A 39 11.13 -16.99 -19.63
C GLU A 39 9.87 -16.19 -20.01
N ASN A 40 8.73 -16.46 -19.36
CA ASN A 40 7.48 -15.73 -19.60
C ASN A 40 7.42 -14.36 -18.91
N SER A 41 8.38 -14.02 -18.02
CA SER A 41 8.48 -12.69 -17.39
C SER A 41 8.84 -11.58 -18.40
N GLN A 42 9.25 -11.98 -19.61
CA GLN A 42 9.58 -11.07 -20.70
C GLN A 42 8.37 -10.29 -21.20
N TYR A 43 7.15 -10.84 -21.05
CA TYR A 43 5.90 -10.21 -21.46
C TYR A 43 5.21 -9.50 -20.30
N PRO A 44 4.34 -8.51 -20.59
CA PRO A 44 3.63 -7.79 -19.54
C PRO A 44 2.69 -8.74 -18.81
N ILE A 45 3.06 -9.16 -17.61
CA ILE A 45 2.21 -9.98 -16.75
C ILE A 45 0.99 -9.13 -16.39
N THR A 46 -0.22 -9.59 -16.74
CA THR A 46 -1.48 -8.96 -16.32
C THR A 46 -1.67 -9.11 -14.82
N PHE A 47 -2.51 -8.27 -14.21
CA PHE A 47 -2.76 -8.42 -12.78
C PHE A 47 -3.41 -9.78 -12.47
N ARG A 48 -4.28 -10.30 -13.34
CA ARG A 48 -4.84 -11.66 -13.24
C ARG A 48 -3.76 -12.75 -13.27
N SER A 49 -2.93 -12.78 -14.32
CA SER A 49 -1.89 -13.81 -14.47
C SER A 49 -0.84 -13.75 -13.36
N LEU A 50 -0.57 -12.57 -12.81
CA LEU A 50 0.27 -12.45 -11.61
C LEU A 50 -0.33 -13.20 -10.42
N LEU A 51 -1.63 -13.09 -10.19
CA LEU A 51 -2.32 -13.71 -9.05
C LEU A 51 -2.63 -15.20 -9.25
N GLU A 52 -2.96 -15.61 -10.48
CA GLU A 52 -3.39 -16.97 -10.80
C GLU A 52 -2.24 -17.89 -11.18
N ASP A 53 -1.26 -17.38 -11.95
CA ASP A 53 -0.21 -18.20 -12.57
C ASP A 53 1.18 -18.01 -11.94
N THR A 54 1.44 -16.84 -11.36
CA THR A 54 2.78 -16.49 -10.85
C THR A 54 2.89 -16.68 -9.34
N ILE A 55 1.99 -16.09 -8.58
CA ILE A 55 2.03 -16.15 -7.12
C ILE A 55 1.38 -17.45 -6.66
N PRO A 56 2.05 -18.27 -5.84
CA PRO A 56 1.49 -19.55 -5.42
C PRO A 56 0.12 -19.41 -4.75
N HIS A 57 -0.80 -20.32 -5.06
CA HIS A 57 -2.13 -20.29 -4.46
C HIS A 57 -2.06 -20.39 -2.93
N LYS A 58 -3.05 -19.80 -2.28
CA LYS A 58 -3.20 -19.70 -0.84
C LYS A 58 -2.05 -18.96 -0.15
N THR A 59 -1.29 -18.14 -0.87
CA THR A 59 -0.24 -17.30 -0.26
C THR A 59 -0.58 -15.82 -0.24
N TRP A 60 -1.65 -15.40 -0.91
CA TRP A 60 -1.98 -14.00 -1.10
C TRP A 60 -3.41 -13.64 -0.70
N VAL A 61 -3.61 -12.41 -0.28
CA VAL A 61 -4.91 -11.86 0.13
C VAL A 61 -5.12 -10.47 -0.48
N PRO A 62 -6.25 -10.21 -1.14
CA PRO A 62 -6.57 -8.90 -1.71
C PRO A 62 -7.29 -7.98 -0.72
N PHE A 63 -7.01 -6.69 -0.86
CA PHE A 63 -7.66 -5.55 -0.21
C PHE A 63 -8.07 -4.56 -1.29
N ALA A 64 -9.09 -3.75 -1.02
CA ALA A 64 -9.59 -2.76 -1.97
C ALA A 64 -9.67 -1.37 -1.34
N VAL A 65 -9.26 -0.36 -2.11
CA VAL A 65 -9.33 1.06 -1.76
C VAL A 65 -9.98 1.85 -2.89
N GLY A 66 -10.84 2.80 -2.53
CA GLY A 66 -11.40 3.80 -3.44
C GLY A 66 -10.51 5.03 -3.55
N ASP A 67 -10.29 5.48 -4.79
CA ASP A 67 -9.56 6.71 -5.08
C ASP A 67 -10.40 7.97 -4.78
N GLY A 68 -11.73 7.84 -4.70
CA GLY A 68 -12.69 8.90 -4.34
C GLY A 68 -13.51 8.59 -3.09
N THR A 69 -14.45 9.46 -2.73
CA THR A 69 -15.25 9.37 -1.50
C THR A 69 -16.09 8.10 -1.39
N TYR A 70 -16.19 7.53 -0.18
CA TYR A 70 -17.18 6.48 0.12
C TYR A 70 -18.59 7.05 0.08
N LEU A 71 -19.21 6.96 -1.08
CA LEU A 71 -20.60 7.33 -1.29
C LEU A 71 -21.36 6.09 -1.77
N LYS A 72 -22.37 5.70 -0.99
CA LYS A 72 -23.30 4.65 -1.40
C LYS A 72 -23.90 5.03 -2.75
N TYR A 73 -23.91 4.07 -3.66
CA TYR A 73 -24.51 4.24 -4.97
C TYR A 73 -26.00 4.56 -4.85
N ASN A 74 -26.43 5.58 -5.59
CA ASN A 74 -27.81 5.81 -5.96
C ASN A 74 -27.85 6.38 -7.41
N PRO A 75 -29.00 6.36 -8.09
CA PRO A 75 -29.08 6.89 -9.45
C PRO A 75 -28.73 8.39 -9.56
N GLU A 76 -28.95 9.16 -8.50
CA GLU A 76 -28.70 10.60 -8.47
C GLU A 76 -27.21 10.96 -8.43
N ASN A 77 -26.37 10.04 -7.96
CA ASN A 77 -24.93 10.22 -7.82
C ASN A 77 -24.11 9.29 -8.75
N ASN A 78 -24.72 8.81 -9.82
CA ASN A 78 -24.10 7.90 -10.79
C ASN A 78 -22.90 8.53 -11.53
N ASP A 79 -22.85 9.85 -11.61
CA ASP A 79 -21.79 10.63 -12.24
C ASP A 79 -20.49 10.68 -11.41
N ILE A 80 -20.55 10.36 -10.11
CA ILE A 80 -19.37 10.38 -9.23
C ILE A 80 -18.39 9.25 -9.61
N PRO A 81 -17.10 9.55 -9.86
CA PRO A 81 -16.07 8.55 -10.12
C PRO A 81 -15.90 7.57 -8.95
N ARG A 82 -15.81 6.28 -9.24
CA ARG A 82 -15.74 5.19 -8.26
C ARG A 82 -14.61 4.21 -8.58
N ASP A 83 -13.47 4.79 -8.98
CA ASP A 83 -12.28 4.01 -9.28
C ASP A 83 -11.76 3.32 -8.02
N LEU A 84 -11.42 2.05 -8.17
CA LEU A 84 -10.82 1.24 -7.12
C LEU A 84 -9.41 0.83 -7.52
N ARG A 85 -8.57 0.66 -6.51
CA ARG A 85 -7.30 -0.05 -6.62
C ARG A 85 -7.33 -1.27 -5.71
N PHE A 86 -6.65 -2.31 -6.15
CA PHE A 86 -6.40 -3.48 -5.33
C PHE A 86 -5.00 -3.42 -4.78
N VAL A 87 -4.91 -3.72 -3.49
CA VAL A 87 -3.65 -3.98 -2.80
C VAL A 87 -3.65 -5.44 -2.43
N VAL A 88 -2.67 -6.20 -2.90
CA VAL A 88 -2.52 -7.62 -2.58
C VAL A 88 -1.26 -7.80 -1.74
N VAL A 89 -1.42 -8.50 -0.61
CA VAL A 89 -0.29 -8.93 0.21
C VAL A 89 -0.07 -10.41 0.00
N ALA A 90 1.16 -10.80 -0.34
CA ALA A 90 1.51 -12.20 -0.54
C ALA A 90 2.71 -12.64 0.30
N THR A 91 2.67 -13.87 0.80
CA THR A 91 3.79 -14.57 1.44
C THR A 91 4.12 -15.83 0.62
N PRO A 92 4.78 -15.68 -0.54
CA PRO A 92 4.78 -16.68 -1.62
C PRO A 92 5.39 -18.03 -1.23
N THR A 93 6.15 -18.11 -0.13
CA THR A 93 6.75 -19.35 0.38
C THR A 93 6.01 -19.94 1.59
N SER A 94 4.87 -19.37 1.98
CA SER A 94 4.10 -19.77 3.17
C SER A 94 2.60 -19.85 2.83
N PRO A 95 2.14 -20.94 2.20
CA PRO A 95 0.73 -21.13 1.86
C PRO A 95 -0.12 -21.39 3.11
N SER A 96 -1.31 -20.80 3.15
CA SER A 96 -2.34 -21.12 4.12
C SER A 96 -2.82 -22.56 3.91
N THR A 97 -2.94 -23.30 5.00
CA THR A 97 -3.49 -24.67 5.00
C THR A 97 -5.01 -24.68 5.17
N THR A 98 -5.60 -23.55 5.56
CA THR A 98 -7.03 -23.38 5.80
C THR A 98 -7.60 -22.32 4.88
N ASN A 99 -8.86 -22.52 4.48
CA ASN A 99 -9.66 -21.45 3.89
C ASN A 99 -10.40 -20.74 5.03
N PRO A 100 -10.55 -19.40 4.98
CA PRO A 100 -11.45 -18.68 5.87
C PRO A 100 -12.85 -19.27 5.88
N GLN A 101 -13.53 -19.13 7.02
CA GLN A 101 -14.91 -19.57 7.17
C GLN A 101 -15.81 -18.83 6.17
N GLY A 102 -16.58 -19.60 5.39
CA GLY A 102 -17.48 -19.05 4.36
C GLY A 102 -16.88 -18.94 2.97
N TRP A 103 -15.56 -19.17 2.81
CA TRP A 103 -14.93 -19.16 1.48
C TRP A 103 -15.14 -20.50 0.75
N PRO A 104 -15.18 -20.49 -0.59
CA PRO A 104 -15.18 -21.71 -1.40
C PRO A 104 -14.04 -22.67 -1.03
N LYS A 105 -14.25 -23.98 -1.19
CA LYS A 105 -13.23 -25.00 -0.86
C LYS A 105 -12.00 -24.92 -1.78
N ASP A 106 -12.20 -24.45 -2.99
CA ASP A 106 -11.24 -24.22 -4.06
C ASP A 106 -10.72 -22.76 -4.08
N ALA A 107 -10.88 -22.00 -2.99
CA ALA A 107 -10.31 -20.66 -2.89
C ALA A 107 -8.80 -20.67 -3.18
N ILE A 108 -8.40 -19.85 -4.14
CA ILE A 108 -7.00 -19.63 -4.55
C ILE A 108 -6.28 -18.61 -3.66
N VAL A 109 -7.03 -17.87 -2.86
CA VAL A 109 -6.56 -16.87 -1.89
C VAL A 109 -6.25 -17.50 -0.53
N ALA A 110 -5.37 -16.86 0.22
CA ALA A 110 -4.95 -17.25 1.56
C ALA A 110 -5.93 -16.80 2.65
N ASP A 111 -5.84 -17.43 3.84
CA ASP A 111 -6.44 -16.86 5.04
C ASP A 111 -5.69 -15.57 5.43
N VAL A 112 -6.43 -14.46 5.57
CA VAL A 112 -5.87 -13.17 5.97
C VAL A 112 -5.12 -13.23 7.29
N ASN A 113 -5.57 -14.05 8.25
CA ASN A 113 -4.89 -14.20 9.53
C ASN A 113 -3.55 -14.90 9.36
N HIS A 114 -3.47 -15.88 8.46
CA HIS A 114 -2.23 -16.55 8.11
C HIS A 114 -1.24 -15.55 7.50
N VAL A 115 -1.64 -14.83 6.44
CA VAL A 115 -0.78 -13.83 5.78
C VAL A 115 -0.35 -12.73 6.75
N GLN A 116 -1.25 -12.19 7.57
CA GLN A 116 -0.91 -11.17 8.57
C GLN A 116 0.15 -11.70 9.57
N SER A 117 0.02 -12.95 9.99
CA SER A 117 0.97 -13.57 10.90
C SER A 117 2.34 -13.79 10.24
N GLU A 118 2.36 -14.23 8.98
CA GLU A 118 3.55 -14.64 8.24
C GLU A 118 4.33 -13.48 7.62
N ALA A 119 3.64 -12.45 7.13
CA ALA A 119 4.24 -11.31 6.46
C ALA A 119 5.38 -10.70 7.30
N PHE A 120 6.54 -10.47 6.69
CA PHE A 120 7.74 -9.93 7.36
C PHE A 120 8.27 -10.75 8.55
N LYS A 121 7.92 -12.03 8.68
CA LYS A 121 8.65 -12.96 9.57
C LYS A 121 10.06 -13.22 9.03
N LYS A 122 10.93 -13.72 9.93
CA LYS A 122 12.28 -14.13 9.55
C LYS A 122 12.22 -15.17 8.42
N ASN A 123 13.01 -14.96 7.38
CA ASN A 123 13.10 -15.83 6.19
C ASN A 123 11.80 -15.94 5.37
N ILE A 124 10.78 -15.10 5.61
CA ILE A 124 9.57 -15.08 4.81
C ILE A 124 9.61 -13.85 3.88
N PRO A 125 9.76 -14.03 2.56
CA PRO A 125 9.55 -12.95 1.61
C PRO A 125 8.10 -12.48 1.67
N THR A 126 7.88 -11.21 1.40
CA THR A 126 6.54 -10.62 1.39
C THR A 126 6.41 -9.70 0.20
N LEU A 127 5.35 -9.86 -0.59
CA LEU A 127 5.05 -8.99 -1.70
C LEU A 127 3.90 -8.07 -1.32
N PHE A 128 3.99 -6.83 -1.78
CA PHE A 128 2.93 -5.85 -1.76
C PHE A 128 2.69 -5.40 -3.19
N ILE A 129 1.52 -5.72 -3.72
CA ILE A 129 1.21 -5.55 -5.13
C ILE A 129 0.07 -4.56 -5.24
N VAL A 130 0.21 -3.57 -6.11
CA VAL A 130 -0.84 -2.59 -6.38
C VAL A 130 -1.23 -2.70 -7.84
N GLY A 131 -2.52 -2.96 -8.08
CA GLY A 131 -3.10 -3.14 -9.41
C GLY A 131 -4.45 -2.44 -9.55
N SER A 132 -4.90 -2.31 -10.79
CA SER A 132 -6.21 -1.72 -11.12
C SER A 132 -7.35 -2.76 -11.12
N THR A 133 -8.56 -2.27 -11.31
CA THR A 133 -9.79 -3.07 -11.53
C THR A 133 -9.87 -3.74 -12.89
N VAL A 134 -9.00 -3.40 -13.84
CA VAL A 134 -8.95 -4.04 -15.16
C VAL A 134 -7.88 -5.13 -15.13
N PHE A 135 -8.23 -6.27 -14.53
CA PHE A 135 -7.31 -7.35 -14.19
C PHE A 135 -6.48 -7.88 -15.36
N ASP A 136 -7.07 -7.88 -16.57
CA ASP A 136 -6.47 -8.42 -17.79
C ASP A 136 -5.73 -7.36 -18.62
N SER A 137 -5.62 -6.12 -18.14
CA SER A 137 -4.90 -5.07 -18.86
C SER A 137 -3.39 -5.32 -18.86
N GLU A 138 -2.77 -5.20 -20.03
CA GLU A 138 -1.31 -5.19 -20.21
C GLU A 138 -0.70 -3.78 -20.04
N THR A 139 -1.52 -2.73 -20.11
CA THR A 139 -1.05 -1.34 -20.25
C THR A 139 -1.33 -0.46 -19.03
N ILE A 140 -2.19 -0.88 -18.11
CA ILE A 140 -2.44 -0.12 -16.87
C ILE A 140 -1.27 -0.33 -15.89
N PHE A 141 -1.08 0.55 -14.92
CA PHE A 141 -0.02 0.37 -13.93
C PHE A 141 -0.16 -0.97 -13.18
N LEU A 142 0.99 -1.56 -12.85
CA LEU A 142 1.12 -2.68 -11.92
C LEU A 142 2.45 -2.50 -11.18
N GLN A 143 2.38 -2.40 -9.86
CA GLN A 143 3.53 -2.07 -9.02
C GLN A 143 3.71 -3.12 -7.92
N ILE A 144 4.96 -3.42 -7.58
CA ILE A 144 5.29 -4.47 -6.61
C ILE A 144 6.41 -3.97 -5.70
N ALA A 145 6.17 -4.00 -4.39
CA ALA A 145 7.21 -3.90 -3.38
C ALA A 145 7.49 -5.31 -2.83
N SER A 146 8.73 -5.77 -2.92
CA SER A 146 9.14 -7.12 -2.55
C SER A 146 10.14 -7.07 -1.40
N TRP A 147 9.78 -7.65 -0.26
CA TRP A 147 10.61 -7.72 0.93
C TRP A 147 11.62 -8.86 0.83
N GLU A 148 12.90 -8.52 0.95
CA GLU A 148 13.99 -9.48 1.13
C GLU A 148 14.26 -9.68 2.63
N PRO A 149 13.90 -10.83 3.22
CA PRO A 149 14.04 -11.05 4.66
C PRO A 149 15.49 -11.12 5.14
N THR A 150 16.46 -11.37 4.26
CA THR A 150 17.89 -11.49 4.60
C THR A 150 18.55 -10.13 4.75
N SER A 151 18.40 -9.26 3.74
CA SER A 151 18.94 -7.90 3.75
C SER A 151 18.04 -6.91 4.49
N GLY A 152 16.77 -7.29 4.67
CA GLY A 152 15.74 -6.51 5.34
C GLY A 152 15.39 -5.23 4.60
N ASN A 153 15.30 -5.29 3.27
CA ASN A 153 14.91 -4.17 2.39
C ASN A 153 13.63 -4.52 1.62
N LEU A 154 12.81 -3.52 1.30
CA LEU A 154 11.87 -3.62 0.18
C LEU A 154 12.59 -3.23 -1.10
N ASN A 155 12.34 -3.97 -2.18
CA ASN A 155 12.72 -3.63 -3.54
C ASN A 155 11.46 -3.26 -4.32
N PHE A 156 11.49 -2.13 -5.02
CA PHE A 156 10.35 -1.57 -5.71
C PHE A 156 10.43 -1.85 -7.21
N TYR A 157 9.35 -2.35 -7.77
CA TYR A 157 9.23 -2.74 -9.16
C TYR A 157 7.97 -2.13 -9.77
N GLN A 158 8.03 -1.79 -11.05
CA GLN A 158 6.88 -1.34 -11.81
C GLN A 158 6.88 -1.95 -13.20
N ARG A 159 5.69 -2.32 -13.68
CA ARG A 159 5.47 -2.68 -15.07
C ARG A 159 5.62 -1.44 -15.94
N ASP A 160 6.51 -1.48 -16.92
CA ASP A 160 6.62 -0.39 -17.89
C ASP A 160 5.49 -0.51 -18.92
N ILE A 161 4.69 0.56 -19.03
CA ILE A 161 3.48 0.64 -19.85
C ILE A 161 3.77 0.80 -21.35
N LYS A 162 5.04 0.95 -21.73
CA LYS A 162 5.46 1.09 -23.14
C LYS A 162 5.45 -0.21 -23.94
N PHE A 163 4.95 -1.32 -23.37
CA PHE A 163 5.10 -2.66 -23.95
C PHE A 163 3.76 -3.34 -24.28
N SER A 164 3.60 -3.63 -25.56
CA SER A 164 2.78 -4.74 -26.08
C SER A 164 3.74 -5.73 -26.75
N GLU A 165 3.31 -6.97 -27.05
CA GLU A 165 4.08 -7.99 -27.80
C GLU A 165 4.76 -7.50 -29.10
N LYS A 166 4.39 -6.30 -29.58
CA LYS A 166 4.86 -5.69 -30.84
C LYS A 166 5.99 -4.65 -30.68
N SER A 167 6.42 -4.32 -29.46
CA SER A 167 7.48 -3.31 -29.24
C SER A 167 8.86 -3.96 -29.13
N SER A 168 9.87 -3.38 -29.80
CA SER A 168 11.26 -3.84 -29.80
C SER A 168 12.18 -3.09 -28.81
N GLU A 169 11.65 -2.14 -28.03
CA GLU A 169 12.47 -1.21 -27.24
C GLU A 169 12.18 -1.28 -25.73
N TYR A 170 12.95 -2.06 -24.95
CA TYR A 170 12.95 -2.15 -23.47
C TYR A 170 11.90 -3.13 -22.85
N PRO A 171 11.99 -3.52 -21.55
CA PRO A 171 11.29 -4.71 -21.03
C PRO A 171 9.97 -4.42 -20.32
N SER A 172 9.23 -5.49 -20.00
CA SER A 172 8.00 -5.45 -19.20
C SER A 172 8.15 -4.94 -17.76
N TRP A 173 9.34 -5.00 -17.14
CA TRP A 173 9.55 -4.65 -15.72
C TRP A 173 10.77 -3.76 -15.47
N LEU A 174 10.58 -2.74 -14.63
CA LEU A 174 11.61 -1.85 -14.12
C LEU A 174 11.81 -2.06 -12.62
N TYR A 175 13.06 -2.22 -12.19
CA TYR A 175 13.50 -2.03 -10.82
C TYR A 175 13.73 -0.54 -10.55
N LEU A 176 13.04 0.00 -9.56
CA LEU A 176 13.01 1.43 -9.27
C LEU A 176 13.86 1.83 -8.06
N GLY A 177 14.45 0.86 -7.36
CA GLY A 177 15.28 1.07 -6.18
C GLY A 177 14.83 0.25 -4.97
N SER A 178 15.55 0.43 -3.87
CA SER A 178 15.31 -0.24 -2.59
C SER A 178 14.86 0.75 -1.51
N SER A 179 14.38 0.25 -0.37
CA SER A 179 14.06 1.07 0.80
C SER A 179 15.18 2.02 1.23
N SER A 180 16.45 1.63 1.04
CA SER A 180 17.60 2.48 1.36
C SER A 180 17.70 3.71 0.46
N ASP A 181 17.29 3.59 -0.81
CA ASP A 181 17.36 4.68 -1.79
C ASP A 181 16.40 5.83 -1.47
N ALA A 182 15.41 5.63 -0.59
CA ALA A 182 14.59 6.73 -0.06
C ALA A 182 15.44 7.80 0.66
N PHE A 183 16.63 7.43 1.12
CA PHE A 183 17.49 8.29 1.93
C PHE A 183 18.71 8.83 1.21
N GLU A 184 18.99 8.36 0.00
CA GLU A 184 20.13 8.86 -0.75
C GLU A 184 19.83 10.25 -1.33
N PRO A 185 20.77 11.22 -1.26
CA PRO A 185 20.52 12.59 -1.72
C PRO A 185 20.10 12.72 -3.18
N ASP A 186 20.52 11.77 -4.04
CA ASP A 186 20.22 11.78 -5.46
C ASP A 186 18.81 11.28 -5.78
N THR A 187 18.27 10.35 -4.98
CA THR A 187 17.00 9.64 -5.24
C THR A 187 15.86 10.00 -4.29
N ARG A 188 16.13 10.65 -3.15
CA ARG A 188 15.11 11.09 -2.19
C ARG A 188 14.04 11.97 -2.86
N GLY A 189 12.77 11.64 -2.63
CA GLY A 189 11.61 12.39 -3.16
C GLY A 189 11.43 12.27 -4.67
N LYS A 190 11.99 11.23 -5.30
CA LYS A 190 11.89 10.96 -6.75
C LYS A 190 11.43 9.52 -6.99
N GLY A 191 10.85 9.26 -8.16
CA GLY A 191 10.30 7.95 -8.52
C GLY A 191 9.37 7.41 -7.43
N PRO A 192 9.56 6.15 -6.96
CA PRO A 192 8.72 5.60 -5.90
C PRO A 192 8.90 6.32 -4.56
N PHE A 193 10.01 7.02 -4.34
CA PHE A 193 10.33 7.66 -3.06
C PHE A 193 9.69 9.04 -2.87
N ASP A 194 8.95 9.53 -3.87
CA ASP A 194 7.93 10.58 -3.71
C ASP A 194 6.83 10.11 -2.75
N GLY A 195 6.30 8.90 -2.97
CA GLY A 195 5.23 8.32 -2.16
C GLY A 195 5.77 7.52 -0.98
N HIS A 196 6.92 6.88 -1.13
CA HIS A 196 7.60 6.07 -0.13
C HIS A 196 8.77 6.82 0.51
N VAL A 197 8.57 8.06 1.00
CA VAL A 197 9.67 8.92 1.51
C VAL A 197 10.49 8.29 2.64
N ASN A 198 9.89 7.34 3.38
CA ASN A 198 10.56 6.60 4.46
C ASN A 198 11.06 5.21 4.04
N GLY A 199 11.07 4.91 2.74
CA GLY A 199 11.51 3.63 2.19
C GLY A 199 10.64 2.43 2.58
N THR A 200 9.51 2.64 3.24
CA THR A 200 8.58 1.58 3.66
C THR A 200 7.25 1.67 2.91
N LEU A 201 6.40 0.67 3.11
CA LEU A 201 5.04 0.64 2.60
C LEU A 201 4.20 1.80 3.15
N VAL A 202 3.27 2.27 2.33
CA VAL A 202 2.36 3.35 2.68
C VAL A 202 0.93 2.87 2.50
N MET A 203 0.06 3.34 3.39
CA MET A 203 -1.36 3.07 3.36
C MET A 203 -2.10 4.39 3.48
N LYS A 204 -3.00 4.67 2.54
CA LYS A 204 -4.01 5.72 2.68
C LYS A 204 -4.82 5.41 3.94
N GLU A 205 -5.02 6.37 4.84
CA GLU A 205 -5.77 6.15 6.08
C GLU A 205 -5.20 5.00 6.92
N LEU A 206 -3.97 5.15 7.42
CA LEU A 206 -3.34 4.08 8.19
C LEU A 206 -4.14 3.70 9.44
N ASN A 207 -4.95 4.60 10.00
CA ASN A 207 -5.83 4.31 11.13
C ASN A 207 -7.30 4.48 10.75
N THR A 208 -8.16 3.85 11.55
CA THR A 208 -9.63 4.03 11.54
C THR A 208 -10.04 5.51 11.35
N PRO A 209 -11.07 5.84 10.55
CA PRO A 209 -12.18 4.97 10.14
C PRO A 209 -12.01 4.14 8.85
N TRP A 210 -10.93 4.32 8.10
CA TRP A 210 -10.71 3.67 6.79
C TRP A 210 -11.88 3.88 5.81
N VAL A 211 -12.39 5.11 5.71
CA VAL A 211 -13.57 5.39 4.88
C VAL A 211 -13.35 5.02 3.42
N HIS A 212 -12.11 5.08 2.92
CA HIS A 212 -11.81 4.72 1.54
C HIS A 212 -11.56 3.23 1.31
N TRP A 213 -11.52 2.41 2.36
CA TRP A 213 -11.20 1.00 2.22
C TRP A 213 -12.39 0.10 2.49
N ASN A 214 -12.41 -1.06 1.83
CA ASN A 214 -13.19 -2.18 2.34
C ASN A 214 -12.69 -2.54 3.75
N SER A 215 -13.58 -2.52 4.75
CA SER A 215 -13.25 -2.69 6.16
C SER A 215 -14.45 -3.19 6.95
N MET A 216 -14.24 -3.46 8.24
CA MET A 216 -15.33 -3.74 9.18
C MET A 216 -16.39 -2.61 9.29
N LYS A 217 -16.09 -1.38 8.84
CA LYS A 217 -17.00 -0.22 8.86
C LYS A 217 -17.61 0.09 7.50
N PHE A 218 -16.88 -0.20 6.42
CA PHE A 218 -17.21 0.24 5.07
C PHE A 218 -17.14 -0.93 4.11
N ASN A 219 -18.25 -1.19 3.40
CA ASN A 219 -18.35 -2.30 2.45
C ASN A 219 -18.51 -1.74 1.04
N PHE A 220 -17.49 -1.95 0.19
CA PHE A 220 -17.45 -1.33 -1.13
C PHE A 220 -18.57 -1.82 -2.07
N SER A 221 -19.23 -2.95 -1.79
CA SER A 221 -20.41 -3.41 -2.55
C SER A 221 -21.52 -2.38 -2.59
N GLN A 222 -21.60 -1.53 -1.58
CA GLN A 222 -22.59 -0.45 -1.47
C GLN A 222 -22.24 0.74 -2.37
N MET A 223 -20.97 0.91 -2.74
CA MET A 223 -20.51 2.00 -3.60
C MET A 223 -20.71 1.68 -5.07
N LEU A 224 -20.74 0.40 -5.46
CA LEU A 224 -20.77 0.01 -6.87
C LEU A 224 -22.17 0.10 -7.48
N PRO A 225 -22.31 0.63 -8.72
CA PRO A 225 -23.53 0.49 -9.52
C PRO A 225 -23.95 -0.98 -9.68
N PRO A 226 -25.25 -1.30 -9.85
CA PRO A 226 -25.75 -2.66 -10.06
C PRO A 226 -25.15 -3.38 -11.27
N ASP A 227 -24.75 -2.64 -12.29
CA ASP A 227 -24.19 -3.10 -13.56
C ASP A 227 -22.65 -3.06 -13.58
N SER A 228 -22.00 -2.74 -12.45
CA SER A 228 -20.54 -2.71 -12.37
C SER A 228 -19.93 -4.07 -12.74
N PRO A 229 -18.95 -4.13 -13.66
CA PRO A 229 -18.33 -5.39 -14.09
C PRO A 229 -17.61 -6.11 -12.95
N LEU A 230 -17.21 -5.37 -11.90
CA LEU A 230 -16.59 -5.94 -10.71
C LEU A 230 -17.51 -6.89 -9.95
N ARG A 231 -18.84 -6.71 -10.02
CA ARG A 231 -19.80 -7.60 -9.35
C ARG A 231 -19.74 -9.03 -9.90
N THR A 232 -19.27 -9.20 -11.13
CA THR A 232 -19.13 -10.50 -11.81
C THR A 232 -17.68 -10.94 -11.99
N GLU A 233 -16.71 -10.19 -11.45
CA GLU A 233 -15.29 -10.53 -11.56
C GLU A 233 -14.96 -11.81 -10.77
N PRO A 234 -14.52 -12.90 -11.42
CA PRO A 234 -14.25 -14.18 -10.74
C PRO A 234 -13.22 -14.11 -9.61
N LEU A 235 -12.22 -13.22 -9.72
CA LEU A 235 -11.21 -13.01 -8.66
C LEU A 235 -11.74 -12.32 -7.41
N LEU A 236 -12.94 -11.75 -7.48
CA LEU A 236 -13.57 -11.06 -6.34
C LEU A 236 -14.84 -11.77 -5.87
N ASN A 237 -15.56 -12.43 -6.78
CA ASN A 237 -16.85 -13.07 -6.51
C ASN A 237 -16.90 -14.52 -7.04
N PRO A 238 -16.11 -15.43 -6.44
CA PRO A 238 -16.06 -16.84 -6.84
C PRO A 238 -17.38 -17.59 -6.56
N SER A 239 -18.16 -17.16 -5.57
CA SER A 239 -19.42 -17.81 -5.19
C SER A 239 -20.61 -17.39 -6.05
N ASN A 240 -20.41 -16.46 -7.00
CA ASN A 240 -21.45 -15.79 -7.78
C ASN A 240 -22.50 -15.05 -6.93
N ASN A 241 -22.19 -14.74 -5.66
CA ASN A 241 -23.01 -13.86 -4.84
C ASN A 241 -22.59 -12.41 -5.08
N LEU A 242 -23.34 -11.72 -5.95
CA LEU A 242 -23.07 -10.36 -6.47
C LEU A 242 -22.82 -9.25 -5.42
N ASN A 243 -22.96 -9.55 -4.14
CA ASN A 243 -22.81 -8.60 -3.03
C ASN A 243 -21.77 -9.02 -1.97
N SER A 244 -21.15 -10.19 -2.05
CA SER A 244 -20.32 -10.70 -0.94
C SER A 244 -18.84 -10.47 -1.11
N PHE A 245 -18.34 -10.25 -2.34
CA PHE A 245 -16.92 -9.99 -2.64
C PHE A 245 -15.97 -10.82 -1.76
N ASP A 246 -16.19 -12.14 -1.82
CA ASP A 246 -15.82 -13.09 -0.77
C ASP A 246 -14.35 -13.04 -0.38
N PHE A 247 -13.48 -12.71 -1.34
CA PHE A 247 -12.03 -12.78 -1.17
C PHE A 247 -11.40 -11.52 -0.58
N LEU A 248 -12.14 -10.40 -0.46
CA LEU A 248 -11.56 -9.17 0.07
C LEU A 248 -11.44 -9.17 1.59
N ALA A 249 -10.23 -8.93 2.06
CA ALA A 249 -9.98 -8.63 3.45
C ALA A 249 -10.27 -7.16 3.80
N GLY A 250 -10.48 -6.90 5.08
CA GLY A 250 -10.71 -5.55 5.61
C GLY A 250 -9.43 -4.78 5.91
N ALA A 251 -9.45 -3.46 5.75
CA ALA A 251 -8.32 -2.57 6.00
C ALA A 251 -7.76 -2.63 7.43
N GLU A 252 -8.57 -3.02 8.42
CA GLU A 252 -8.08 -3.25 9.78
C GLU A 252 -6.99 -4.33 9.85
N ARG A 253 -6.97 -5.28 8.90
CA ARG A 253 -5.91 -6.28 8.76
C ARG A 253 -4.72 -5.72 8.00
N LEU A 254 -4.96 -4.92 6.96
CA LEU A 254 -3.91 -4.28 6.17
C LEU A 254 -3.08 -3.31 7.01
N GLU A 255 -3.72 -2.52 7.88
CA GLU A 255 -3.07 -1.60 8.81
C GLU A 255 -1.98 -2.32 9.63
N LEU A 256 -2.32 -3.48 10.19
CA LEU A 256 -1.39 -4.27 11.01
C LEU A 256 -0.20 -4.77 10.20
N ILE A 257 -0.43 -5.16 8.94
CA ILE A 257 0.64 -5.60 8.03
C ILE A 257 1.56 -4.43 7.68
N VAL A 258 1.00 -3.27 7.35
CA VAL A 258 1.79 -2.08 6.96
C VAL A 258 2.59 -1.54 8.13
N LYS A 259 2.00 -1.46 9.34
CA LYS A 259 2.73 -1.11 10.57
C LYS A 259 3.89 -2.08 10.83
N LYS A 260 3.64 -3.38 10.68
CA LYS A 260 4.69 -4.41 10.82
C LYS A 260 5.81 -4.26 9.79
N ALA A 261 5.49 -3.88 8.56
CA ALA A 261 6.49 -3.60 7.52
C ALA A 261 7.40 -2.43 7.93
N ALA A 262 6.80 -1.31 8.37
CA ALA A 262 7.53 -0.14 8.86
C ALA A 262 8.41 -0.48 10.06
N ASP A 263 7.87 -1.16 11.07
CA ASP A 263 8.64 -1.58 12.25
C ASP A 263 9.85 -2.45 11.88
N LYS A 264 9.65 -3.40 10.94
CA LYS A 264 10.71 -4.29 10.47
C LYS A 264 11.78 -3.54 9.70
N TRP A 265 11.38 -2.67 8.77
CA TRP A 265 12.30 -1.84 8.02
C TRP A 265 13.13 -0.96 8.95
N PHE A 266 12.48 -0.23 9.86
CA PHE A 266 13.19 0.67 10.76
C PHE A 266 14.09 -0.06 11.74
N THR A 267 13.68 -1.24 12.25
CA THR A 267 14.59 -2.07 13.08
C THR A 267 15.84 -2.48 12.31
N VAL A 268 15.70 -2.83 11.02
CA VAL A 268 16.85 -3.20 10.19
C VAL A 268 17.73 -1.99 9.92
N ARG A 269 17.15 -0.85 9.57
CA ARG A 269 17.88 0.39 9.31
C ARG A 269 18.60 0.89 10.56
N GLU A 270 17.95 0.88 11.71
CA GLU A 270 18.55 1.26 13.00
C GLU A 270 19.82 0.44 13.25
N ARG A 271 19.76 -0.87 13.02
CA ARG A 271 20.93 -1.74 13.15
C ARG A 271 22.03 -1.47 12.12
N LYS A 272 21.68 -1.05 10.91
CA LYS A 272 22.65 -0.68 9.86
C LYS A 272 23.38 0.63 10.22
N ASP A 273 22.65 1.62 10.72
CA ASP A 273 23.19 2.96 10.98
C ASP A 273 23.87 3.05 12.37
N PHE A 274 23.31 2.38 13.38
CA PHE A 274 23.72 2.51 14.78
C PHE A 274 24.28 1.22 15.40
N GLY A 275 24.31 0.12 14.65
CA GLY A 275 24.70 -1.18 15.18
C GLY A 275 23.63 -1.83 16.07
N PRO A 276 23.84 -3.07 16.53
CA PRO A 276 22.92 -3.73 17.46
C PRO A 276 22.93 -3.07 18.84
N ILE A 277 21.79 -3.07 19.54
CA ILE A 277 21.63 -2.47 20.90
C ILE A 277 22.73 -2.91 21.88
N GLY A 278 23.17 -4.17 21.82
CA GLY A 278 24.21 -4.72 22.71
C GLY A 278 25.65 -4.40 22.30
N ALA A 279 25.86 -3.84 21.11
CA ALA A 279 27.17 -3.43 20.60
C ALA A 279 26.99 -2.29 19.58
N PRO A 280 26.55 -1.10 20.04
CA PRO A 280 26.27 0.02 19.16
C PRO A 280 27.55 0.50 18.47
N THR A 281 27.39 1.15 17.32
CA THR A 281 28.50 1.85 16.67
C THR A 281 29.01 2.96 17.58
N PRO A 282 30.33 3.19 17.65
CA PRO A 282 30.91 4.21 18.53
C PRO A 282 30.60 5.64 18.07
N THR A 283 30.05 5.82 16.88
CA THR A 283 29.71 7.12 16.29
C THR A 283 28.35 7.04 15.65
N ILE A 284 27.46 7.93 16.09
CA ILE A 284 26.10 8.06 15.58
C ILE A 284 26.16 8.89 14.29
N THR A 285 25.94 8.27 13.13
CA THR A 285 25.81 8.93 11.82
C THR A 285 24.33 9.06 11.44
N HIS A 286 23.99 9.80 10.38
CA HIS A 286 22.60 9.88 9.85
C HIS A 286 21.51 10.43 10.80
N VAL A 287 21.85 11.07 11.92
CA VAL A 287 20.87 11.65 12.87
C VAL A 287 19.87 12.57 12.17
N ARG A 288 20.35 13.39 11.24
CA ARG A 288 19.49 14.29 10.45
C ARG A 288 18.46 13.50 9.64
N ASP A 289 18.86 12.42 8.99
CA ASP A 289 17.98 11.58 8.17
C ASP A 289 16.93 10.88 9.04
N TRP A 290 17.29 10.49 10.27
CA TRP A 290 16.34 9.92 11.25
C TRP A 290 15.35 10.94 11.80
N ILE A 291 15.78 12.18 12.09
CA ILE A 291 14.86 13.26 12.47
C ILE A 291 13.90 13.55 11.30
N GLN A 292 14.43 13.53 10.09
CA GLN A 292 13.62 13.76 8.89
C GLN A 292 12.51 12.72 8.74
N HIS A 293 12.66 11.48 9.18
CA HIS A 293 11.54 10.50 9.17
C HIS A 293 10.36 10.91 10.04
N ILE A 294 10.65 11.58 11.15
CA ILE A 294 9.61 12.03 12.10
C ILE A 294 8.82 13.17 11.47
N LEU A 295 9.49 14.00 10.66
CA LEU A 295 8.92 15.21 10.06
C LEU A 295 8.28 14.94 8.69
N ASP A 296 8.95 14.14 7.85
CA ASP A 296 8.52 13.71 6.53
C ASP A 296 7.76 12.38 6.68
N THR A 297 6.57 12.42 7.29
CA THR A 297 5.72 11.24 7.39
C THR A 297 4.95 10.99 6.10
N THR A 298 4.95 9.75 5.64
CA THR A 298 4.14 9.25 4.50
C THR A 298 2.65 9.11 4.86
N THR A 299 2.29 9.35 6.11
CA THR A 299 0.94 9.18 6.63
C THR A 299 0.42 10.50 7.15
N ILE A 300 -0.20 11.26 6.26
CA ILE A 300 -1.21 12.21 6.69
C ILE A 300 -2.43 11.37 7.07
N ASN A 301 -2.65 11.16 8.37
CA ASN A 301 -3.91 10.62 8.87
C ASN A 301 -4.97 11.70 8.72
N ILE A 302 -5.50 11.90 7.51
CA ILE A 302 -6.75 12.64 7.35
C ILE A 302 -7.83 11.71 7.89
N SER A 303 -8.14 11.89 9.17
CA SER A 303 -9.24 11.18 9.79
C SER A 303 -10.50 12.04 9.57
N ALA A 304 -11.41 11.51 8.77
CA ALA A 304 -12.69 12.16 8.49
C ALA A 304 -13.69 11.87 9.62
N ALA A 305 -14.64 12.78 9.80
CA ALA A 305 -15.77 12.52 10.67
C ALA A 305 -16.55 11.28 10.20
N GLY A 306 -16.90 10.38 11.12
CA GLY A 306 -17.66 9.16 10.81
C GLY A 306 -19.14 9.39 10.52
N VAL A 307 -19.59 10.65 10.51
CA VAL A 307 -20.97 11.09 10.31
C VAL A 307 -20.96 12.29 9.37
N ASN A 308 -22.00 12.41 8.55
CA ASN A 308 -22.19 13.56 7.66
C ASN A 308 -22.43 14.82 8.52
N SER A 309 -21.79 15.94 8.15
CA SER A 309 -21.95 17.23 8.83
C SER A 309 -23.42 17.68 8.92
N GLU A 310 -24.25 17.35 7.94
CA GLU A 310 -25.68 17.70 7.94
C GLU A 310 -26.47 17.00 9.06
N VAL A 311 -26.06 15.79 9.45
CA VAL A 311 -26.70 15.02 10.53
C VAL A 311 -26.27 15.56 11.90
N VAL A 312 -25.00 15.95 12.04
CA VAL A 312 -24.47 16.53 13.29
C VAL A 312 -25.09 17.90 13.59
N ILE A 313 -25.27 18.73 12.55
CA ILE A 313 -25.87 20.06 12.70
C ILE A 313 -27.36 19.94 13.12
N ALA A 314 -28.07 18.91 12.65
CA ALA A 314 -29.48 18.71 12.95
C ALA A 314 -29.75 18.22 14.38
N ASP A 315 -28.82 17.48 14.99
CA ASP A 315 -29.02 16.81 16.28
C ASP A 315 -28.40 17.55 17.49
N GLU A 316 -27.78 18.72 17.31
CA GLU A 316 -27.05 19.50 18.35
C GLU A 316 -26.08 18.63 19.20
N GLY A 317 -25.58 17.53 18.63
CA GLY A 317 -24.79 16.54 19.36
C GLY A 317 -23.31 16.90 19.47
N ASP A 318 -22.70 16.60 20.62
CA ASP A 318 -21.24 16.62 20.78
C ASP A 318 -20.60 15.64 19.79
N PHE A 319 -19.80 16.15 18.86
CA PHE A 319 -19.08 15.32 17.89
C PHE A 319 -17.66 15.01 18.37
N TRP A 320 -17.33 13.72 18.44
CA TRP A 320 -15.95 13.29 18.68
C TRP A 320 -15.12 13.46 17.43
N THR A 321 -14.22 14.43 17.47
CA THR A 321 -13.32 14.70 16.37
C THR A 321 -12.06 13.87 16.51
N PRO A 322 -11.61 13.18 15.45
CA PRO A 322 -10.41 12.38 15.54
C PRO A 322 -9.18 13.24 15.83
N GLN A 323 -8.24 12.71 16.63
CA GLN A 323 -6.99 13.42 17.01
C GLN A 323 -6.05 13.80 15.86
N GLY A 324 -6.36 13.40 14.61
CA GLY A 324 -5.60 13.76 13.40
C GLY A 324 -6.39 14.60 12.38
N MET A 325 -7.59 15.07 12.73
CA MET A 325 -8.39 15.90 11.84
C MET A 325 -7.75 17.30 11.73
N PHE A 326 -7.45 17.72 10.50
CA PHE A 326 -6.99 19.08 10.22
C PHE A 326 -8.20 20.01 10.18
N TYR A 327 -8.17 21.06 10.99
CA TYR A 327 -9.10 22.19 10.85
C TYR A 327 -8.38 23.30 10.12
N ASP A 328 -9.10 23.98 9.23
CA ASP A 328 -8.78 25.36 8.93
C ASP A 328 -9.18 26.20 10.16
N SER A 329 -8.22 26.40 11.06
CA SER A 329 -8.44 27.13 12.30
C SER A 329 -8.86 28.58 12.06
N GLN A 330 -8.42 29.20 10.96
CA GLN A 330 -8.80 30.56 10.61
C GLN A 330 -10.26 30.62 10.17
N SER A 331 -10.70 29.70 9.30
CA SER A 331 -12.11 29.59 8.92
C SER A 331 -13.01 29.27 10.12
N LEU A 332 -12.54 28.45 11.08
CA LEU A 332 -13.28 28.14 12.30
C LEU A 332 -13.39 29.37 13.21
N GLU A 333 -12.31 30.13 13.38
CA GLU A 333 -12.31 31.39 14.14
C GLU A 333 -13.23 32.44 13.52
N ASP A 334 -13.19 32.60 12.20
CA ASP A 334 -14.03 33.55 11.47
C ASP A 334 -15.52 33.21 11.63
N VAL A 335 -15.85 31.91 11.59
CA VAL A 335 -17.22 31.42 11.86
C VAL A 335 -17.62 31.67 13.31
N VAL A 336 -16.78 31.34 14.30
CA VAL A 336 -17.08 31.58 15.72
C VAL A 336 -17.24 33.08 16.03
N GLN A 337 -16.40 33.93 15.46
CA GLN A 337 -16.53 35.38 15.56
C GLN A 337 -17.83 35.88 14.92
N SER A 338 -18.21 35.33 13.76
CA SER A 338 -19.47 35.68 13.09
C SER A 338 -20.73 35.27 13.86
N LEU A 339 -20.62 34.25 14.73
CA LEU A 339 -21.70 33.77 15.60
C LEU A 339 -21.85 34.56 16.90
N GLY A 340 -20.98 35.54 17.17
CA GLY A 340 -21.15 36.53 18.25
C GLY A 340 -20.94 35.99 19.67
N THR A 341 -20.39 34.79 19.86
CA THR A 341 -20.15 34.23 21.20
C THR A 341 -18.84 34.74 21.79
N THR A 342 -18.92 35.69 22.72
CA THR A 342 -17.78 36.27 23.46
C THR A 342 -17.24 35.35 24.57
N GLY A 343 -17.18 34.02 24.37
CA GLY A 343 -17.01 33.08 25.49
C GLY A 343 -16.32 31.75 25.21
N PHE A 344 -15.58 31.59 24.11
CA PHE A 344 -14.71 30.41 23.92
C PHE A 344 -13.26 30.76 24.30
N ASP A 345 -12.89 30.48 25.55
CA ASP A 345 -11.47 30.36 25.92
C ASP A 345 -10.95 29.02 25.39
N VAL A 346 -10.28 29.04 24.25
CA VAL A 346 -9.50 27.89 23.78
C VAL A 346 -8.24 27.80 24.64
N TYR A 347 -8.33 27.11 25.78
CA TYR A 347 -7.14 26.70 26.53
C TYR A 347 -6.43 25.59 25.74
N THR A 348 -5.51 25.98 24.86
CA THR A 348 -4.42 25.12 24.42
C THR A 348 -3.53 24.79 25.62
N HIS A 349 -3.81 23.68 26.31
CA HIS A 349 -2.78 23.02 27.13
C HIS A 349 -1.81 22.28 26.19
N ILE A 350 -0.95 23.05 25.52
CA ILE A 350 0.34 22.55 25.03
C ILE A 350 1.23 22.48 26.26
N GLY A 351 1.05 21.40 27.03
CA GLY A 351 1.91 21.05 28.15
C GLY A 351 3.13 20.31 27.63
N GLN A 352 4.20 21.06 27.37
CA GLN A 352 5.57 20.54 27.38
C GLN A 352 5.79 19.65 28.62
N ARG A 353 6.14 18.38 28.41
CA ARG A 353 7.17 17.71 29.24
C ARG A 353 7.98 16.78 28.35
N PHE A 354 9.15 17.29 27.96
CA PHE A 354 10.34 16.48 27.77
C PHE A 354 10.64 15.74 29.08
N VAL A 355 10.67 14.41 29.04
CA VAL A 355 11.78 13.56 29.52
C VAL A 355 11.89 12.39 28.57
#